data_AF-A0A2K3KKI0-F1
#
_entry.id   AF-A0A2K3KKI0-F1
#
_cell.length_a   1.000
_cell.length_b   1.000
_cell.length_c   1.000
_cell.angle_alpha   90.00
_cell.angle_beta   90.00
_cell.angle_gamma   90.00
#
_symmetry.space_group_name_H-M   'P 1'
#
loop_
_entity.id
_entity.type
_entity.pdbx_description
1 polymer ?
#
loop_
_entity_poly.entity_id
_entity_poly.type
_entity_poly.pdbx_seq_one_letter_code
_entity_poly.pdbx_strand_id
1 'polypeptide(L)'
;KVVVATNIAEASLTIDGIFYVIDPGFAKQNVYNPKLGLDSLVITPISQASAKQRAGRAGRTGPGKCYRLYTESAYRNEMSPTSIPEIQRINLGTTTLSMKAMGINDLLSFDFMDPPSPQALISAMEQLYSLGALDEEGLLTKLGRKMAEFPLDPPLSKMLLASVDLGCSDEILTIIAMIQTGNIFYRPREKQAQADQKKARFFQAEGDHLTLLAVYESWKSKNFSGPWCFENFVQSRSLRRAQDVRKQLLTIMDK
;
A
#
# COMPACT_ATOMS: atom_id res chain seq x y z
N LYS A 1 -19.35 24.14 -6.57
CA LYS A 1 -18.60 22.86 -6.73
C LYS A 1 -18.18 22.39 -5.34
N VAL A 2 -18.43 21.13 -4.99
CA VAL A 2 -17.97 20.55 -3.71
C VAL A 2 -17.03 19.40 -4.04
N VAL A 3 -15.88 19.35 -3.38
CA VAL A 3 -14.89 18.29 -3.56
C VAL A 3 -14.70 17.58 -2.24
N VAL A 4 -14.93 16.27 -2.22
CA VAL A 4 -14.61 15.41 -1.08
C VAL A 4 -13.27 14.74 -1.38
N ALA A 5 -12.25 15.02 -0.56
CA ALA A 5 -10.89 14.57 -0.80
C ALA A 5 -10.24 13.99 0.47
N THR A 6 -9.23 13.15 0.27
CA THR A 6 -8.31 12.70 1.32
C THR A 6 -7.21 13.74 1.55
N ASN A 7 -6.21 13.40 2.38
CA ASN A 7 -4.98 14.18 2.55
C ASN A 7 -4.20 14.41 1.23
N ILE A 8 -4.56 13.78 0.12
CA ILE A 8 -4.01 14.10 -1.21
C ILE A 8 -4.21 15.60 -1.57
N ALA A 9 -5.35 16.19 -1.19
CA ALA A 9 -5.62 17.60 -1.46
C ALA A 9 -4.81 18.57 -0.57
N GLU A 10 -4.19 18.05 0.49
CA GLU A 10 -3.42 18.84 1.47
C GLU A 10 -2.09 19.32 0.93
N ALA A 11 -1.41 18.51 0.11
CA ALA A 11 -0.09 18.78 -0.45
C ALA A 11 -0.10 18.65 -1.98
N SER A 12 -0.47 17.46 -2.47
CA SER A 12 -0.11 16.94 -3.81
C SER A 12 -0.91 17.49 -4.99
N LEU A 13 -2.06 18.12 -4.76
CA LEU A 13 -2.91 18.66 -5.84
C LEU A 13 -3.43 20.06 -5.52
N THR A 14 -3.42 20.94 -6.52
CA THR A 14 -4.06 22.25 -6.47
C THR A 14 -5.40 22.16 -7.20
N ILE A 15 -6.47 22.62 -6.55
CA ILE A 15 -7.79 22.71 -7.17
C ILE A 15 -8.14 24.18 -7.16
N ASP A 16 -8.38 24.73 -8.35
CA ASP A 16 -8.72 26.14 -8.49
C ASP A 16 -10.15 26.43 -8.01
N GLY A 17 -10.35 27.64 -7.48
CA GLY A 17 -11.65 28.11 -7.01
C GLY A 17 -12.08 27.56 -5.65
N ILE A 18 -11.14 27.13 -4.82
CA ILE A 18 -11.42 26.70 -3.43
C ILE A 18 -11.34 27.91 -2.50
N PHE A 19 -12.50 28.37 -2.02
CA PHE A 19 -12.63 29.44 -1.01
C PHE A 19 -13.01 28.94 0.37
N TYR A 20 -13.54 27.71 0.46
CA TYR A 20 -14.05 27.14 1.70
C TYR A 20 -13.46 25.74 1.91
N VAL A 21 -12.92 25.51 3.11
CA VAL A 21 -12.42 24.20 3.54
C VAL A 21 -13.18 23.78 4.79
N ILE A 22 -13.61 22.52 4.85
CA ILE A 22 -14.17 21.89 6.05
C ILE A 22 -13.15 20.84 6.49
N ASP A 23 -12.55 21.02 7.66
CA ASP A 23 -11.50 20.17 8.18
C ASP A 23 -12.00 19.36 9.39
N PRO A 24 -12.22 18.05 9.24
CA PRO A 24 -12.62 17.19 10.35
C PRO A 24 -11.48 16.89 11.32
N GLY A 25 -10.21 17.21 11.00
CA GLY A 25 -9.09 17.01 11.91
C GLY A 25 -8.50 15.59 11.91
N PHE A 26 -8.87 14.74 10.94
CA PHE A 26 -8.39 13.35 10.86
C PHE A 26 -7.69 13.04 9.52
N ALA A 27 -6.84 12.01 9.56
CA ALA A 27 -6.26 11.36 8.39
C ALA A 27 -6.17 9.85 8.63
N LYS A 28 -6.12 9.05 7.55
CA LYS A 28 -5.71 7.65 7.65
C LYS A 28 -4.21 7.57 7.50
N GLN A 29 -3.54 6.90 8.43
CA GLN A 29 -2.09 6.70 8.43
C GLN A 29 -1.77 5.23 8.57
N ASN A 30 -0.74 4.76 7.87
CA ASN A 30 -0.20 3.43 8.10
C ASN A 30 0.64 3.45 9.37
N VAL A 31 0.42 2.46 10.24
CA VAL A 31 1.14 2.27 11.50
C VAL A 31 1.57 0.81 11.58
N TYR A 32 2.86 0.61 11.73
CA TYR A 32 3.48 -0.69 11.92
C TYR A 32 3.68 -0.98 13.40
N ASN A 33 3.30 -2.18 13.84
CA ASN A 33 3.61 -2.70 15.16
C ASN A 33 4.72 -3.76 15.08
N PRO A 34 5.97 -3.44 15.45
CA PRO A 34 7.10 -4.36 15.35
C PRO A 34 6.96 -5.63 16.19
N LYS A 35 6.21 -5.59 17.30
CA LYS A 35 6.02 -6.77 18.17
C LYS A 35 5.08 -7.79 17.55
N LEU A 36 4.09 -7.32 16.79
CA LEU A 36 3.11 -8.18 16.12
C LEU A 36 3.49 -8.46 14.66
N GLY A 37 4.41 -7.68 14.08
CA GLY A 37 4.78 -7.78 12.66
C GLY A 37 3.66 -7.34 11.71
N LEU A 38 2.79 -6.41 12.15
CA LEU A 38 1.57 -6.04 11.41
C LEU A 38 1.54 -4.55 11.08
N ASP A 39 1.27 -4.26 9.81
CA ASP A 39 0.86 -2.94 9.32
C ASP A 39 -0.65 -2.76 9.49
N SER A 40 -1.08 -1.57 9.91
CA SER A 40 -2.48 -1.25 10.09
C SER A 40 -2.79 0.17 9.67
N LEU A 41 -3.86 0.33 8.88
CA LEU A 41 -4.35 1.62 8.46
C LEU A 41 -5.33 2.18 9.50
N VAL A 42 -4.84 3.06 10.35
CA VAL A 42 -5.60 3.64 11.46
C VAL A 42 -6.01 5.07 11.16
N ILE A 43 -7.17 5.48 11.68
CA ILE A 43 -7.60 6.88 11.65
C ILE A 43 -6.93 7.58 12.82
N THR A 44 -6.13 8.61 12.53
CA THR A 44 -5.41 9.38 13.53
C THR A 44 -5.76 10.87 13.42
N PRO A 45 -5.69 11.62 14.54
CA PRO A 45 -5.72 13.07 14.49
C PRO A 45 -4.57 13.62 13.63
N ILE A 46 -4.82 14.71 12.93
CA ILE A 46 -3.78 15.40 12.15
C ILE A 46 -2.84 16.23 13.03
N SER A 47 -1.67 16.57 12.49
CA SER A 47 -0.76 17.52 13.14
C SER A 47 -1.22 18.97 12.93
N GLN A 48 -0.71 19.87 13.77
CA GLN A 48 -0.95 21.31 13.62
C GLN A 48 -0.43 21.83 12.28
N ALA A 49 0.70 21.30 11.79
CA ALA A 49 1.24 21.60 10.46
C ALA A 49 0.27 21.19 9.34
N SER A 50 -0.30 19.99 9.42
CA SER A 50 -1.29 19.49 8.46
C SER A 50 -2.57 20.34 8.45
N ALA A 51 -3.09 20.68 9.64
CA ALA A 51 -4.24 21.57 9.79
C ALA A 51 -3.99 22.99 9.22
N LYS A 52 -2.75 23.49 9.31
CA LYS A 52 -2.34 24.77 8.67
C LYS A 52 -2.33 24.63 7.15
N GLN A 53 -1.77 23.54 6.61
CA GLN A 53 -1.75 23.27 5.16
C GLN A 53 -3.16 23.18 4.58
N ARG A 54 -4.07 22.46 5.25
CA ARG A 54 -5.48 22.36 4.86
C ARG A 54 -6.17 23.73 4.84
N ALA A 55 -5.99 24.53 5.89
CA ALA A 55 -6.54 25.88 5.94
C ALA A 55 -5.98 26.78 4.82
N GLY A 56 -4.68 26.65 4.51
CA GLY A 56 -4.03 27.39 3.42
C GLY A 56 -4.63 27.13 2.04
N ARG A 57 -5.30 25.98 1.82
CA ARG A 57 -5.97 25.68 0.54
C ARG A 57 -7.12 26.63 0.22
N ALA A 58 -7.81 27.16 1.24
CA ALA A 58 -8.87 28.14 1.06
C ALA A 58 -8.34 29.53 0.63
N GLY A 59 -7.06 29.81 0.87
CA GLY A 59 -6.46 31.14 0.65
C GLY A 59 -5.73 31.33 -0.67
N ARG A 60 -5.85 30.39 -1.62
CA ARG A 60 -5.02 30.40 -2.84
C ARG A 60 -5.49 31.36 -3.93
N THR A 61 -6.80 31.46 -4.11
CA THR A 61 -7.39 32.32 -5.16
C THR A 61 -7.84 33.67 -4.62
N GLY A 62 -7.90 33.82 -3.29
CA GLY A 62 -8.32 35.05 -2.61
C GLY A 62 -8.64 34.76 -1.14
N PRO A 63 -9.24 35.72 -0.42
CA PRO A 63 -9.65 35.52 0.97
C PRO A 63 -10.66 34.37 1.11
N GLY A 64 -10.27 33.32 1.84
CA GLY A 64 -11.10 32.14 2.08
C GLY A 64 -11.36 31.88 3.55
N LYS A 65 -12.19 30.87 3.84
CA LYS A 65 -12.53 30.44 5.22
C LYS A 65 -12.26 28.94 5.40
N CYS A 66 -11.74 28.59 6.57
CA CYS A 66 -11.55 27.21 6.99
C CYS A 66 -12.42 26.94 8.23
N TYR A 67 -13.30 25.95 8.13
CA TYR A 67 -14.17 25.48 9.20
C TYR A 67 -13.57 24.22 9.81
N ARG A 68 -13.01 24.33 11.01
CA ARG A 68 -12.44 23.21 11.76
C ARG A 68 -13.52 22.60 12.64
N LEU A 69 -13.72 21.28 12.57
CA LEU A 69 -14.74 20.56 13.36
C LEU A 69 -14.21 20.13 14.74
N TYR A 70 -13.25 20.87 15.28
CA TYR A 70 -12.60 20.63 16.57
C TYR A 70 -12.35 21.96 17.27
N THR A 71 -12.23 21.92 18.60
CA THR A 71 -12.05 23.13 19.41
C THR A 71 -10.66 23.71 19.23
N GLU A 72 -10.52 25.01 19.51
CA GLU A 72 -9.20 25.65 19.53
C GLU A 72 -8.28 25.04 20.61
N SER A 73 -8.85 24.60 21.74
CA SER A 73 -8.10 23.86 22.77
C SER A 73 -7.52 22.56 22.21
N ALA A 74 -8.32 21.76 21.50
CA ALA A 74 -7.85 20.51 20.90
C ALA A 74 -6.73 20.77 19.87
N TYR A 75 -6.85 21.82 19.06
CA TYR A 75 -5.80 22.22 18.12
C TYR A 75 -4.47 22.55 18.81
N ARG A 76 -4.51 23.26 19.94
CA ARG A 76 -3.31 23.73 20.64
C ARG A 76 -2.69 22.66 21.56
N ASN A 77 -3.52 21.85 22.21
CA ASN A 77 -3.11 21.00 23.32
C ASN A 77 -3.11 19.50 22.98
N GLU A 78 -3.94 19.05 22.03
CA GLU A 78 -4.09 17.62 21.70
C GLU A 78 -3.37 17.23 20.41
N MET A 79 -3.27 18.15 19.44
CA MET A 79 -2.60 17.89 18.15
C MET A 79 -1.08 18.08 18.24
N SER A 80 -0.31 17.13 17.70
CA SER A 80 1.15 17.24 17.62
C SER A 80 1.56 18.40 16.69
N PRO A 81 2.67 19.10 16.95
CA PRO A 81 3.13 20.20 16.09
C PRO A 81 3.37 19.75 14.64
N THR A 82 4.04 18.62 14.47
CA THR A 82 4.37 17.98 13.19
C THR A 82 3.90 16.52 13.18
N SER A 83 3.77 15.96 11.99
CA SER A 83 3.46 14.54 11.83
C SER A 83 4.72 13.71 12.05
N ILE A 84 4.58 12.55 12.69
CA ILE A 84 5.69 11.61 12.84
C ILE A 84 6.24 11.26 11.43
N PRO A 85 7.56 11.10 11.25
CA PRO A 85 8.15 10.66 9.99
C PRO A 85 7.64 9.29 9.53
N GLU A 86 7.62 9.05 8.22
CA GLU A 86 7.14 7.77 7.66
C GLU A 86 8.04 6.59 8.05
N ILE A 87 9.36 6.77 8.01
CA ILE A 87 10.34 5.74 8.37
C ILE A 87 10.18 5.21 9.80
N GLN A 88 9.60 6.00 10.71
CA GLN A 88 9.35 5.59 12.09
C GLN A 88 8.02 4.83 12.27
N ARG A 89 7.18 4.73 11.23
CA ARG A 89 5.83 4.17 11.31
C ARG A 89 5.55 3.02 10.34
N ILE A 90 6.47 2.69 9.44
CA ILE A 90 6.25 1.64 8.43
C ILE A 90 7.09 0.39 8.74
N ASN A 91 6.71 -0.73 8.14
CA ASN A 91 7.59 -1.88 8.04
C ASN A 91 8.83 -1.52 7.20
N LEU A 92 10.02 -1.79 7.75
CA LEU A 92 11.30 -1.44 7.12
C LEU A 92 11.84 -2.54 6.20
N GLY A 93 11.19 -3.69 6.05
CA GLY A 93 11.71 -4.82 5.26
C GLY A 93 12.15 -4.44 3.84
N THR A 94 11.29 -3.74 3.09
CA THR A 94 11.59 -3.29 1.72
C THR A 94 12.71 -2.23 1.70
N THR A 95 12.70 -1.31 2.65
CA THR A 95 13.73 -0.26 2.79
C THR A 95 15.09 -0.86 3.14
N THR A 96 15.14 -1.75 4.13
CA THR A 96 16.33 -2.48 4.58
C THR A 96 16.93 -3.30 3.45
N LEU A 97 16.09 -4.03 2.68
CA LEU A 97 16.54 -4.79 1.51
C LEU A 97 17.17 -3.87 0.46
N SER A 98 16.52 -2.74 0.18
CA SER A 98 17.01 -1.75 -0.80
C SER A 98 18.33 -1.12 -0.36
N MET A 99 18.45 -0.73 0.91
CA MET A 99 19.69 -0.17 1.48
C MET A 99 20.86 -1.18 1.42
N LYS A 100 20.60 -2.45 1.75
CA LYS A 100 21.58 -3.52 1.62
C LYS A 100 21.99 -3.76 0.17
N ALA A 101 21.06 -3.69 -0.78
CA ALA A 101 21.35 -3.77 -2.21
C ALA A 101 22.20 -2.58 -2.72
N MET A 102 22.09 -1.41 -2.11
CA MET A 102 22.95 -0.25 -2.38
C MET A 102 24.35 -0.38 -1.77
N GLY A 103 24.62 -1.41 -0.96
CA GLY A 103 25.90 -1.63 -0.28
C GLY A 103 26.02 -1.00 1.11
N ILE A 104 24.91 -0.54 1.69
CA ILE A 104 24.90 -0.02 3.06
C ILE A 104 24.79 -1.19 4.04
N ASN A 105 25.91 -1.56 4.65
CA ASN A 105 25.98 -2.71 5.55
C ASN A 105 25.65 -2.37 7.00
N ASP A 106 26.11 -1.23 7.49
CA ASP A 106 25.82 -0.77 8.85
C ASP A 106 24.61 0.17 8.84
N LEU A 107 23.43 -0.42 9.11
CA LEU A 107 22.17 0.30 9.12
C LEU A 107 21.94 1.06 10.44
N LEU A 108 22.60 0.65 11.53
CA LEU A 108 22.42 1.27 12.85
C LEU A 108 23.20 2.58 12.97
N SER A 109 24.35 2.68 12.29
CA SER A 109 25.13 3.93 12.22
C SER A 109 24.78 4.80 11.02
N PHE A 110 23.83 4.39 10.18
CA PHE A 110 23.42 5.17 9.02
C PHE A 110 22.80 6.51 9.43
N ASP A 111 23.21 7.58 8.74
CA ASP A 111 22.82 8.96 9.04
C ASP A 111 21.40 9.28 8.54
N PHE A 112 20.40 8.76 9.25
CA PHE A 112 19.00 9.11 9.00
C PHE A 112 18.68 10.50 9.55
N MET A 113 17.96 11.32 8.76
CA MET A 113 17.42 12.60 9.23
C MET A 113 16.54 12.42 10.48
N ASP A 114 15.66 11.43 10.43
CA ASP A 114 14.84 10.98 11.55
C ASP A 114 15.02 9.45 11.68
N PRO A 115 15.87 8.96 12.60
CA PRO A 115 16.17 7.54 12.66
C PRO A 115 14.93 6.72 13.08
N PRO A 116 14.70 5.55 12.46
CA PRO A 116 13.73 4.58 12.97
C PRO A 116 14.19 4.01 14.31
N SER A 117 13.28 3.35 15.03
CA SER A 117 13.69 2.65 16.26
C SER A 117 14.63 1.49 15.93
N PRO A 118 15.68 1.23 16.74
CA PRO A 118 16.59 0.10 16.51
C PRO A 118 15.85 -1.24 16.44
N GLN A 119 14.79 -1.41 17.23
CA GLN A 119 13.96 -2.62 17.21
C GLN A 119 13.28 -2.85 15.86
N ALA A 120 12.83 -1.78 15.17
CA ALA A 120 12.22 -1.90 13.86
C ALA A 120 13.24 -2.33 12.80
N LEU A 121 14.48 -1.83 12.86
CA LEU A 121 15.57 -2.25 11.98
C LEU A 121 15.95 -3.71 12.22
N ILE A 122 16.12 -4.11 13.49
CA ILE A 122 16.45 -5.49 13.87
C ILE A 122 15.35 -6.45 13.38
N SER A 123 14.08 -6.13 13.64
CA SER A 123 12.95 -6.95 13.17
C SER A 123 12.91 -7.10 11.64
N ALA A 124 13.21 -6.03 10.90
CA ALA A 124 13.30 -6.09 9.44
C ALA A 124 14.48 -6.96 8.96
N MET A 125 15.65 -6.88 9.62
CA MET A 125 16.80 -7.73 9.31
C MET A 125 16.51 -9.21 9.61
N GLU A 126 15.89 -9.52 10.75
CA GLU A 126 15.46 -10.88 11.12
C GLU A 126 14.47 -11.46 10.12
N GLN A 127 13.51 -10.65 9.64
CA GLN A 127 12.57 -11.05 8.60
C GLN A 127 13.29 -11.38 7.28
N LEU A 128 14.23 -10.53 6.85
CA LEU A 128 14.99 -10.76 5.62
C LEU A 128 15.93 -11.96 5.72
N TYR A 129 16.55 -12.17 6.89
CA TYR A 129 17.33 -13.38 7.18
C TYR A 129 16.45 -14.64 7.09
N SER A 130 15.26 -14.62 7.69
CA SER A 130 14.31 -15.75 7.63
C SER A 130 13.83 -16.07 6.22
N LEU A 131 13.78 -15.08 5.33
CA LEU A 131 13.47 -15.26 3.90
C LEU A 131 14.66 -15.76 3.07
N GLY A 132 15.85 -15.81 3.65
CA GLY A 132 17.12 -16.13 2.98
C GLY A 132 17.68 -14.97 2.15
N ALA A 133 17.16 -13.76 2.32
CA ALA A 133 17.65 -12.57 1.62
C ALA A 133 18.99 -12.08 2.21
N LEU A 134 19.19 -12.30 3.51
CA LEU A 134 20.45 -12.03 4.22
C LEU A 134 21.08 -13.34 4.71
N ASP A 135 22.40 -13.37 4.83
CA ASP A 135 23.14 -14.44 5.50
C ASP A 135 23.35 -14.17 7.00
N GLU A 136 24.07 -15.06 7.69
CA GLU A 136 24.35 -14.98 9.13
C GLU A 136 25.16 -13.72 9.52
N GLU A 137 25.93 -13.18 8.58
CA GLU A 137 26.72 -11.95 8.73
C GLU A 137 25.88 -10.69 8.40
N GLY A 138 24.63 -10.88 8.01
CA GLY A 138 23.72 -9.81 7.61
C GLY A 138 24.04 -9.21 6.24
N LEU A 139 24.79 -9.92 5.40
CA LEU A 139 25.13 -9.53 4.03
C LEU A 139 24.10 -10.06 3.04
N LEU A 140 23.99 -9.38 1.90
CA LEU A 140 22.98 -9.69 0.90
C LEU A 140 23.35 -10.93 0.08
N THR A 141 22.49 -11.96 0.15
CA THR A 141 22.68 -13.21 -0.60
C THR A 141 22.38 -13.04 -2.09
N LYS A 142 22.71 -14.05 -2.91
CA LYS A 142 22.30 -14.06 -4.33
C LYS A 142 20.78 -13.98 -4.49
N LEU A 143 20.05 -14.64 -3.59
CA LEU A 143 18.59 -14.56 -3.54
C LEU A 143 18.12 -13.15 -3.16
N GLY A 144 18.70 -12.55 -2.12
CA GLY A 144 18.39 -11.20 -1.70
C GLY A 144 18.61 -10.16 -2.80
N ARG A 145 19.69 -10.30 -3.58
CA ARG A 145 19.93 -9.45 -4.77
C ARG A 145 18.81 -9.54 -5.79
N LYS A 146 18.41 -10.77 -6.16
CA LYS A 146 17.25 -10.98 -7.05
C LYS A 146 15.97 -10.40 -6.48
N MET A 147 15.73 -10.57 -5.17
CA MET A 147 14.54 -10.01 -4.51
C MET A 147 14.47 -8.49 -4.60
N ALA A 148 15.63 -7.81 -4.51
CA ALA A 148 15.73 -6.35 -4.57
C ALA A 148 15.44 -5.77 -5.97
N GLU A 149 15.47 -6.59 -7.02
CA GLU A 149 15.12 -6.15 -8.38
C GLU A 149 13.61 -6.01 -8.59
N PHE A 150 12.80 -6.67 -7.76
CA PHE A 150 11.34 -6.60 -7.85
C PHE A 150 10.78 -5.45 -7.00
N PRO A 151 9.84 -4.65 -7.53
CA PRO A 151 9.13 -3.62 -6.77
C PRO A 151 8.00 -4.24 -5.94
N LEU A 152 8.34 -5.24 -5.13
CA LEU A 152 7.43 -6.03 -4.30
C LEU A 152 7.96 -6.11 -2.86
N ASP A 153 7.05 -6.36 -1.93
CA ASP A 153 7.45 -6.67 -0.56
C ASP A 153 8.28 -7.96 -0.51
N PRO A 154 9.30 -8.07 0.37
CA PRO A 154 10.21 -9.20 0.39
C PRO A 154 9.53 -10.60 0.41
N PRO A 155 8.45 -10.83 1.17
CA PRO A 155 7.75 -12.12 1.13
C PRO A 155 7.17 -12.46 -0.26
N LEU A 156 6.63 -11.45 -0.97
CA LEU A 156 6.07 -11.62 -2.31
C LEU A 156 7.17 -11.85 -3.36
N SER A 157 8.28 -11.11 -3.25
CA SER A 157 9.46 -11.34 -4.11
C SER A 157 10.01 -12.77 -3.93
N LYS A 158 10.11 -13.24 -2.68
CA LYS A 158 10.54 -14.61 -2.37
C LYS A 158 9.59 -15.65 -2.96
N MET A 159 8.28 -15.43 -2.81
CA MET A 159 7.25 -16.32 -3.37
C MET A 159 7.35 -16.40 -4.90
N LEU A 160 7.54 -15.27 -5.58
CA LEU A 160 7.70 -15.23 -7.04
C LEU A 160 8.95 -15.98 -7.48
N LEU A 161 10.09 -15.78 -6.81
CA LEU A 161 11.33 -16.46 -7.15
C LEU A 161 11.23 -17.98 -6.92
N ALA A 162 10.64 -18.41 -5.81
CA ALA A 162 10.44 -19.83 -5.51
C ALA A 162 9.47 -20.52 -6.49
N SER A 163 8.51 -19.78 -7.05
CA SER A 163 7.55 -20.33 -8.02
C SER A 163 8.18 -20.82 -9.32
N VAL A 164 9.35 -20.30 -9.68
CA VAL A 164 10.11 -20.75 -10.86
C VAL A 164 10.61 -22.16 -10.65
N ASP A 165 11.19 -22.44 -9.48
CA ASP A 165 11.71 -23.78 -9.13
C ASP A 165 10.59 -24.81 -8.98
N LEU A 166 9.39 -24.37 -8.58
CA LEU A 166 8.20 -25.20 -8.42
C LEU A 166 7.34 -25.35 -9.69
N GLY A 167 7.67 -24.62 -10.76
CA GLY A 167 6.95 -24.69 -12.04
C GLY A 167 5.54 -24.08 -12.04
N CYS A 168 5.25 -23.15 -11.13
CA CYS A 168 3.93 -22.50 -10.97
C CYS A 168 3.99 -20.96 -11.07
N SER A 169 4.93 -20.46 -11.85
CA SER A 169 5.22 -19.02 -11.92
C SER A 169 4.12 -18.19 -12.58
N ASP A 170 3.38 -18.73 -13.55
CA ASP A 170 2.30 -17.98 -14.22
C ASP A 170 1.12 -17.69 -13.27
N GLU A 171 0.74 -18.69 -12.46
CA GLU A 171 -0.30 -18.59 -11.45
C GLU A 171 0.12 -17.65 -10.33
N ILE A 172 1.34 -17.81 -9.80
CA ILE A 172 1.86 -16.98 -8.70
C ILE A 172 2.00 -15.52 -9.13
N LEU A 173 2.46 -15.26 -10.35
CA LEU A 173 2.55 -13.91 -10.89
C LEU A 173 1.17 -13.25 -10.97
N THR A 174 0.16 -14.00 -11.38
CA THR A 174 -1.24 -13.54 -11.40
C THR A 174 -1.75 -13.27 -9.98
N ILE A 175 -1.49 -14.15 -9.03
CA ILE A 175 -1.91 -13.98 -7.62
C ILE A 175 -1.26 -12.72 -7.01
N ILE A 176 0.05 -12.53 -7.19
CA ILE A 176 0.79 -11.35 -6.68
C ILE A 176 0.23 -10.07 -7.29
N ALA A 177 -0.01 -10.05 -8.60
CA ALA A 177 -0.58 -8.89 -9.27
C ALA A 177 -1.98 -8.54 -8.73
N MET A 178 -2.79 -9.55 -8.43
CA MET A 178 -4.12 -9.35 -7.84
C MET A 178 -4.03 -8.82 -6.41
N ILE A 179 -3.14 -9.36 -5.57
CA ILE A 179 -2.90 -8.89 -4.19
C ILE A 179 -2.50 -7.40 -4.18
N GLN A 180 -1.57 -7.01 -5.06
CA GLN A 180 -1.08 -5.62 -5.17
C GLN A 180 -2.18 -4.62 -5.54
N THR A 181 -3.26 -5.05 -6.19
CA THR A 181 -4.39 -4.17 -6.51
C THR A 181 -5.42 -4.01 -5.39
N GLY A 182 -5.32 -4.82 -4.33
CA GLY A 182 -6.25 -4.81 -3.21
C GLY A 182 -7.61 -5.42 -3.54
N ASN A 183 -8.67 -4.93 -2.88
CA ASN A 183 -9.99 -5.52 -3.01
C ASN A 183 -10.63 -5.20 -4.38
N ILE A 184 -10.76 -6.23 -5.22
CA ILE A 184 -11.38 -6.16 -6.55
C ILE A 184 -12.91 -6.24 -6.52
N PHE A 185 -13.50 -6.76 -5.44
CA PHE A 185 -14.94 -7.02 -5.37
C PHE A 185 -15.69 -5.74 -5.01
N TYR A 186 -16.83 -5.54 -5.65
CA TYR A 186 -17.74 -4.42 -5.41
C TYR A 186 -19.04 -4.91 -4.80
N ARG A 187 -19.41 -4.41 -3.62
CA ARG A 187 -20.61 -4.88 -2.89
C ARG A 187 -21.56 -3.72 -2.55
N PRO A 188 -22.43 -3.31 -3.49
CA PRO A 188 -23.43 -2.26 -3.24
C PRO A 188 -24.40 -2.66 -2.13
N ARG A 189 -24.84 -1.71 -1.30
CA ARG A 189 -25.81 -1.95 -0.21
C ARG A 189 -27.14 -2.52 -0.72
N GLU A 190 -27.61 -2.09 -1.88
CA GLU A 190 -28.89 -2.53 -2.45
C GLU A 190 -28.81 -3.92 -3.11
N LYS A 191 -27.62 -4.35 -3.53
CA LYS A 191 -27.41 -5.58 -4.33
C LYS A 191 -26.48 -6.58 -3.64
N GLN A 192 -26.43 -6.56 -2.31
CA GLN A 192 -25.51 -7.40 -1.53
C GLN A 192 -25.68 -8.89 -1.85
N ALA A 193 -26.91 -9.41 -1.81
CA ALA A 193 -27.18 -10.82 -2.08
C ALA A 193 -26.76 -11.26 -3.50
N GLN A 194 -26.97 -10.40 -4.50
CA GLN A 194 -26.55 -10.68 -5.88
C GLN A 194 -25.01 -10.67 -6.02
N ALA A 195 -24.34 -9.69 -5.39
CA ALA A 195 -22.88 -9.61 -5.39
C ALA A 195 -22.25 -10.83 -4.71
N ASP A 196 -22.80 -11.24 -3.57
CA ASP A 196 -22.32 -12.40 -2.82
C ASP A 196 -22.55 -13.71 -3.60
N GLN A 197 -23.70 -13.86 -4.28
CA GLN A 197 -23.96 -14.99 -5.17
C GLN A 197 -22.97 -15.05 -6.35
N LYS A 198 -22.65 -13.91 -6.97
CA LYS A 198 -21.66 -13.85 -8.06
C LYS A 198 -20.26 -14.18 -7.55
N LYS A 199 -19.86 -13.64 -6.39
CA LYS A 199 -18.57 -13.94 -5.75
C LYS A 199 -18.44 -15.43 -5.42
N ALA A 200 -19.50 -16.06 -4.93
CA ALA A 200 -19.50 -17.49 -4.59
C ALA A 200 -19.20 -18.40 -5.79
N ARG A 201 -19.45 -17.95 -7.03
CA ARG A 201 -19.11 -18.73 -8.25
C ARG A 201 -17.61 -18.85 -8.49
N PHE A 202 -16.81 -17.94 -7.95
CA PHE A 202 -15.36 -17.94 -8.09
C PHE A 202 -14.65 -18.56 -6.89
N PHE A 203 -15.39 -18.84 -5.81
CA PHE A 203 -14.85 -19.40 -4.58
C PHE A 203 -14.12 -20.71 -4.86
N GLN A 204 -12.86 -20.77 -4.41
CA GLN A 204 -12.05 -21.97 -4.38
C GLN A 204 -11.93 -22.42 -2.92
N ALA A 205 -12.22 -23.68 -2.64
CA ALA A 205 -12.19 -24.22 -1.27
C ALA A 205 -10.77 -24.24 -0.69
N GLU A 206 -9.78 -24.27 -1.57
CA GLU A 206 -8.36 -24.28 -1.30
C GLU A 206 -7.83 -22.91 -0.82
N GLY A 207 -8.56 -21.81 -1.07
CA GLY A 207 -8.28 -20.52 -0.46
C GLY A 207 -8.60 -19.28 -1.29
N ASP A 208 -8.48 -18.12 -0.64
CA ASP A 208 -8.79 -16.81 -1.23
C ASP A 208 -7.81 -16.41 -2.34
N HIS A 209 -6.54 -16.80 -2.26
CA HIS A 209 -5.56 -16.53 -3.32
C HIS A 209 -5.93 -17.25 -4.63
N LEU A 210 -6.39 -18.49 -4.54
CA LEU A 210 -6.88 -19.24 -5.70
C LEU A 210 -8.21 -18.70 -6.21
N THR A 211 -9.05 -18.15 -5.34
CA THR A 211 -10.23 -17.39 -5.73
C THR A 211 -9.86 -16.16 -6.57
N LEU A 212 -8.80 -15.41 -6.20
CA LEU A 212 -8.31 -14.28 -7.00
C LEU A 212 -7.81 -14.73 -8.38
N LEU A 213 -7.07 -15.84 -8.43
CA LEU A 213 -6.62 -16.46 -9.69
C LEU A 213 -7.81 -16.84 -10.59
N ALA A 214 -8.81 -17.52 -10.04
CA ALA A 214 -10.00 -17.94 -10.76
C ALA A 214 -10.78 -16.74 -11.35
N VAL A 215 -10.88 -15.62 -10.62
CA VAL A 215 -11.49 -14.38 -11.13
C VAL A 215 -10.69 -13.82 -12.31
N TYR A 216 -9.36 -13.75 -12.20
CA TYR A 216 -8.51 -13.20 -13.26
C TYR A 216 -8.55 -14.05 -14.52
N GLU A 217 -8.44 -15.37 -14.40
CA GLU A 217 -8.51 -16.29 -15.55
C GLU A 217 -9.91 -16.28 -16.19
N SER A 218 -10.97 -16.18 -15.39
CA SER A 218 -12.33 -16.00 -15.92
C SER A 218 -12.46 -14.69 -16.72
N TRP A 219 -11.87 -13.60 -16.24
CA TRP A 219 -11.88 -12.32 -16.94
C TRP A 219 -11.06 -12.37 -18.25
N LYS A 220 -9.89 -13.02 -18.21
CA LYS A 220 -9.02 -13.24 -19.36
C LYS A 220 -9.71 -14.08 -20.44
N SER A 221 -10.40 -15.17 -20.06
CA SER A 221 -11.18 -16.01 -21.00
C SER A 221 -12.34 -15.26 -21.67
N LYS A 222 -12.79 -14.14 -21.08
CA LYS A 222 -13.81 -13.24 -21.63
C LYS A 222 -13.18 -12.01 -22.30
N ASN A 223 -11.94 -12.14 -22.79
CA ASN A 223 -11.22 -11.10 -23.53
C ASN A 223 -11.14 -9.77 -22.79
N PHE A 224 -10.93 -9.80 -21.48
CA PHE A 224 -10.78 -8.61 -20.64
C PHE A 224 -12.01 -7.66 -20.70
N SER A 225 -13.20 -8.24 -20.87
CA SER A 225 -14.46 -7.52 -21.07
C SER A 225 -14.83 -6.64 -19.85
N GLY A 226 -15.10 -5.36 -20.12
CA GLY A 226 -15.63 -4.42 -19.13
C GLY A 226 -17.06 -4.74 -18.68
N PRO A 227 -18.00 -5.03 -19.59
CA PRO A 227 -19.35 -5.48 -19.24
C PRO A 227 -19.36 -6.71 -18.33
N TRP A 228 -18.46 -7.68 -18.57
CA TRP A 228 -18.34 -8.87 -17.72
C TRP A 228 -17.96 -8.50 -16.27
N CYS A 229 -17.08 -7.52 -16.08
CA CYS A 229 -16.73 -7.04 -14.73
C CYS A 229 -17.96 -6.48 -14.01
N PHE A 230 -18.79 -5.70 -14.71
CA PHE A 230 -20.01 -5.11 -14.15
C PHE A 230 -21.02 -6.19 -13.73
N GLU A 231 -21.27 -7.19 -14.59
CA GLU A 231 -22.20 -8.29 -14.31
C GLU A 231 -21.76 -9.19 -13.15
N ASN A 232 -20.45 -9.28 -12.89
CA ASN A 232 -19.87 -10.10 -11.84
C ASN A 232 -19.45 -9.29 -10.60
N PHE A 233 -19.83 -8.01 -10.52
CA PHE A 233 -19.51 -7.15 -9.38
C PHE A 233 -18.00 -7.06 -9.09
N VAL A 234 -17.19 -6.99 -10.14
CA VAL A 234 -15.73 -6.82 -10.05
C VAL A 234 -15.33 -5.45 -10.63
N GLN A 235 -14.37 -4.80 -10.00
CA GLN A 235 -13.89 -3.49 -10.42
C GLN A 235 -12.96 -3.62 -11.65
N SER A 236 -13.43 -3.22 -12.82
CA SER A 236 -12.64 -3.28 -14.07
C SER A 236 -11.33 -2.51 -13.99
N ARG A 237 -11.32 -1.36 -13.30
CA ARG A 237 -10.10 -0.56 -13.09
C ARG A 237 -9.03 -1.32 -12.32
N SER A 238 -9.42 -2.04 -11.27
CA SER A 238 -8.49 -2.83 -10.45
C SER A 238 -7.93 -4.01 -11.23
N LEU A 239 -8.77 -4.72 -12.00
CA LEU A 239 -8.31 -5.82 -12.85
C LEU A 239 -7.34 -5.38 -13.96
N ARG A 240 -7.60 -4.23 -14.60
CA ARG A 240 -6.65 -3.66 -15.58
C ARG A 240 -5.32 -3.29 -14.93
N ARG A 241 -5.35 -2.69 -13.74
CA ARG A 241 -4.11 -2.42 -12.98
C ARG A 241 -3.36 -3.72 -12.64
N ALA A 242 -4.07 -4.79 -12.29
CA ALA A 242 -3.45 -6.09 -12.02
C ALA A 242 -2.80 -6.65 -13.28
N GLN A 243 -3.45 -6.51 -14.44
CA GLN A 243 -2.86 -6.89 -15.74
C GLN A 243 -1.57 -6.10 -16.04
N ASP A 244 -1.53 -4.81 -15.74
CA ASP A 244 -0.34 -3.97 -15.95
C ASP A 244 0.81 -4.37 -15.01
N VAL A 245 0.51 -4.59 -13.72
CA VAL A 245 1.49 -5.10 -12.73
C VAL A 245 2.02 -6.47 -13.16
N ARG A 246 1.14 -7.38 -13.59
CA ARG A 246 1.51 -8.70 -14.13
C ARG A 246 2.49 -8.56 -15.30
N LYS A 247 2.20 -7.71 -16.28
CA LYS A 247 3.11 -7.49 -17.42
C LYS A 247 4.48 -6.94 -16.97
N GLN A 248 4.48 -6.00 -16.03
CA GLN A 248 5.71 -5.44 -15.48
C GLN A 248 6.56 -6.51 -14.78
N LEU A 249 5.96 -7.32 -13.92
CA LEU A 249 6.66 -8.39 -13.22
C LEU A 249 7.22 -9.44 -14.19
N LEU A 250 6.46 -9.82 -15.21
CA LEU A 250 6.92 -10.75 -16.25
C LEU A 250 8.14 -10.18 -16.99
N THR A 251 8.10 -8.89 -17.33
CA THR A 251 9.22 -8.21 -18.00
C THR A 251 10.50 -8.18 -17.14
N ILE A 252 10.37 -8.18 -15.82
CA ILE A 252 11.51 -8.25 -14.89
C ILE A 252 12.01 -9.69 -14.80
N MET A 253 11.12 -10.68 -14.78
CA MET A 253 11.49 -12.10 -14.72
C MET A 253 12.18 -12.62 -15.98
N ASP A 254 11.88 -12.04 -17.14
CA ASP A 254 12.49 -12.42 -18.42
C ASP A 254 13.93 -11.88 -18.59
N LYS A 255 14.42 -11.05 -17.66
CA LYS A 255 15.80 -10.51 -17.66
C LYS A 255 16.76 -11.39 -16.88
#